data_AF-A0A2D6P2N1-F1
#
_entry.id   AF-A0A2D6P2N1-F1
#
_cell.length_a   1.000
_cell.length_b   1.000
_cell.length_c   1.000
_cell.angle_alpha   90.00
_cell.angle_beta   90.00
_cell.angle_gamma   90.00
#
_symmetry.space_group_name_H-M   'P 1'
#
loop_
_entity.id
_entity.type
_entity.pdbx_description
1 polymer ?
#
loop_
_entity_poly.entity_id
_entity_poly.type
_entity_poly.pdbx_seq_one_letter_code
_entity_poly.pdbx_strand_id
1 'polypeptide(L)'
;MLILFNEINKKFDNNNCNFVKINNQDFKEIFDFNYQTEIQDDILNKKINPASLADKIEREKLLEKVKSGIDYLLFDKHSRQFVIQMEYDEREDLAGCLSLMQFIIRDNVLHLFVFVRSQHFDRNFLYDNQTYMLLTKTLRDDLKKNKIIIENEEIHVHITSLHKEKKSKKNKKKPLE
;
A
#
# COMPACT_ATOMS: atom_id res chain seq x y z
N MET A 1 -0.67 -12.52 0.08
CA MET A 1 -0.74 -11.45 -0.94
C MET A 1 -1.27 -11.95 -2.28
N LEU A 2 -0.70 -13.02 -2.88
CA LEU A 2 -1.20 -13.55 -4.16
C LEU A 2 -2.65 -14.05 -4.12
N ILE A 3 -3.06 -14.67 -3.00
CA ILE A 3 -4.45 -15.08 -2.77
C ILE A 3 -5.38 -13.86 -2.79
N LEU A 4 -5.08 -12.86 -1.97
CA LEU A 4 -5.82 -11.58 -1.92
C LEU A 4 -5.90 -10.91 -3.30
N PHE A 5 -4.79 -10.85 -4.03
CA PHE A 5 -4.77 -10.30 -5.39
C PHE A 5 -5.74 -11.06 -6.33
N ASN A 6 -5.78 -12.39 -6.24
CA ASN A 6 -6.70 -13.20 -7.03
C ASN A 6 -8.17 -13.03 -6.60
N GLU A 7 -8.44 -12.88 -5.31
CA GLU A 7 -9.78 -12.62 -4.77
C GLU A 7 -10.32 -11.27 -5.22
N ILE A 8 -9.49 -10.23 -5.18
CA ILE A 8 -9.84 -8.89 -5.69
C ILE A 8 -10.10 -8.94 -7.18
N ASN A 9 -9.27 -9.65 -7.96
CA ASN A 9 -9.52 -9.86 -9.39
C ASN A 9 -10.89 -10.51 -9.63
N LYS A 10 -11.24 -11.55 -8.87
CA LYS A 10 -12.56 -12.18 -8.98
C LYS A 10 -13.70 -11.21 -8.67
N LYS A 11 -13.55 -10.31 -7.69
CA LYS A 11 -14.56 -9.26 -7.41
C LYS A 11 -14.76 -8.37 -8.63
N PHE A 12 -13.67 -7.91 -9.26
CA PHE A 12 -13.76 -7.14 -10.49
C PHE A 12 -14.36 -7.92 -11.65
N ASP A 13 -13.99 -9.19 -11.83
CA ASP A 13 -14.45 -10.02 -12.95
C ASP A 13 -15.95 -10.36 -12.84
N ASN A 14 -16.43 -10.59 -11.62
CA ASN A 14 -17.84 -10.85 -11.32
C ASN A 14 -18.71 -9.57 -11.31
N ASN A 15 -18.13 -8.40 -11.61
CA ASN A 15 -18.79 -7.10 -11.53
C ASN A 15 -19.39 -6.78 -10.14
N ASN A 16 -18.77 -7.28 -9.06
CA ASN A 16 -19.08 -6.88 -7.69
C ASN A 16 -18.39 -5.54 -7.38
N CYS A 17 -18.68 -4.53 -8.21
CA CYS A 17 -18.01 -3.24 -8.23
C CYS A 17 -18.90 -2.19 -8.91
N ASN A 18 -18.66 -0.93 -8.60
CA ASN A 18 -19.28 0.20 -9.29
C ASN A 18 -18.59 0.46 -10.63
N PHE A 19 -19.33 1.06 -11.57
CA PHE A 19 -18.76 1.60 -12.80
C PHE A 19 -18.69 3.11 -12.67
N VAL A 20 -17.49 3.66 -12.77
CA VAL A 20 -17.25 5.10 -12.58
C VAL A 20 -16.45 5.63 -13.74
N LYS A 21 -16.61 6.94 -14.01
CA LYS A 21 -15.79 7.65 -14.98
C LYS A 21 -14.87 8.61 -14.23
N ILE A 22 -13.57 8.43 -14.39
CA ILE A 22 -12.53 9.26 -13.78
C ILE A 22 -11.69 9.81 -14.93
N ASN A 23 -11.53 11.14 -15.02
CA ASN A 23 -10.77 11.80 -16.10
C ASN A 23 -11.15 11.31 -17.51
N ASN A 24 -12.46 11.19 -17.78
CA ASN A 24 -13.03 10.68 -19.04
C ASN A 24 -12.71 9.22 -19.39
N GLN A 25 -12.11 8.46 -18.48
CA GLN A 25 -11.85 7.02 -18.63
C GLN A 25 -12.81 6.19 -17.78
N ASP A 26 -13.22 5.03 -18.29
CA ASP A 26 -14.14 4.13 -17.60
C ASP A 26 -13.38 3.14 -16.71
N PHE A 27 -13.75 3.11 -15.43
CA PHE A 27 -13.18 2.21 -14.43
C PHE A 27 -14.26 1.32 -13.80
N LYS A 28 -13.81 0.15 -13.33
CA LYS A 28 -14.48 -0.60 -12.28
C LYS A 28 -13.91 -0.17 -10.94
N GLU A 29 -14.75 0.08 -9.95
CA GLU A 29 -14.34 0.57 -8.64
C GLU A 29 -14.97 -0.24 -7.51
N ILE A 30 -14.16 -0.65 -6.54
CA ILE A 30 -14.59 -1.12 -5.24
C ILE A 30 -14.37 0.04 -4.27
N PHE A 31 -15.46 0.61 -3.77
CA PHE A 31 -15.44 1.67 -2.79
C PHE A 31 -15.30 1.09 -1.38
N ASP A 32 -14.55 1.77 -0.50
CA ASP A 32 -14.31 1.36 0.89
C ASP A 32 -13.79 -0.09 1.02
N PHE A 33 -12.64 -0.35 0.40
CA PHE A 33 -11.99 -1.64 0.43
C PHE A 33 -11.01 -1.77 1.59
N ASN A 34 -11.25 -2.74 2.46
CA ASN A 34 -10.44 -2.98 3.65
C ASN A 34 -9.86 -4.41 3.60
N TYR A 35 -8.59 -4.55 3.96
CA TYR A 35 -7.97 -5.86 4.11
C TYR A 35 -6.84 -5.83 5.14
N GLN A 36 -6.49 -7.02 5.64
CA GLN A 36 -5.34 -7.25 6.48
C GLN A 36 -4.35 -8.15 5.74
N THR A 37 -3.05 -7.90 5.94
CA THR A 37 -1.95 -8.75 5.50
C THR A 37 -0.84 -8.73 6.53
N GLU A 38 0.10 -9.64 6.39
CA GLU A 38 1.36 -9.71 7.14
C GLU A 38 2.55 -9.55 6.18
N ILE A 39 3.76 -9.51 6.75
CA ILE A 39 5.00 -9.54 5.96
C ILE A 39 5.12 -10.91 5.27
N GLN A 40 5.32 -10.89 3.95
CA GLN A 40 5.50 -12.10 3.14
C GLN A 40 6.85 -12.03 2.44
N ASP A 41 7.80 -12.88 2.85
CA ASP A 41 9.18 -12.86 2.36
C ASP A 41 9.27 -13.13 0.85
N ASP A 42 8.39 -13.96 0.29
CA ASP A 42 8.32 -14.22 -1.16
C ASP A 42 7.95 -12.95 -1.94
N ILE A 43 7.09 -12.10 -1.39
CA ILE A 43 6.73 -10.81 -1.97
C ILE A 43 7.84 -9.79 -1.79
N LEU A 44 8.46 -9.71 -0.60
CA LEU A 44 9.58 -8.78 -0.34
C LEU A 44 10.77 -9.04 -1.26
N ASN A 45 11.09 -10.31 -1.51
CA ASN A 45 12.23 -10.70 -2.34
C ASN A 45 11.93 -10.64 -3.85
N LYS A 46 10.66 -10.47 -4.24
CA LYS A 46 10.26 -10.36 -5.64
C LYS A 46 10.61 -8.98 -6.18
N LYS A 47 11.24 -8.91 -7.35
CA LYS A 47 11.42 -7.65 -8.07
C LYS A 47 10.07 -7.17 -8.61
N ILE A 48 9.52 -6.12 -8.00
CA ILE A 48 8.31 -5.44 -8.44
C ILE A 48 8.72 -4.02 -8.83
N ASN A 49 8.51 -3.66 -10.10
CA ASN A 49 8.83 -2.32 -10.58
C ASN A 49 7.74 -1.32 -10.15
N PRO A 50 8.11 -0.08 -9.80
CA PRO A 50 7.13 0.98 -9.57
C PRO A 50 6.37 1.28 -10.87
N ALA A 51 5.14 1.80 -10.76
CA ALA A 51 4.42 2.26 -11.94
C ALA A 51 4.99 3.59 -12.46
N SER A 52 5.59 4.39 -11.58
CA SER A 52 6.21 5.67 -11.91
C SER A 52 7.51 5.95 -11.13
N LEU A 53 8.30 6.94 -11.57
CA LEU A 53 9.43 7.42 -10.76
C LEU A 53 8.97 8.04 -9.43
N ALA A 54 7.78 8.66 -9.42
CA ALA A 54 7.20 9.25 -8.22
C ALA A 54 6.92 8.18 -7.15
N ASP A 55 6.40 7.01 -7.52
CA ASP A 55 6.14 5.91 -6.57
C ASP A 55 7.44 5.41 -5.91
N LYS A 56 8.53 5.38 -6.69
CA LYS A 56 9.85 5.02 -6.16
C LYS A 56 10.33 6.04 -5.13
N ILE A 57 10.24 7.32 -5.47
CA ILE A 57 10.64 8.42 -4.59
C ILE A 57 9.77 8.43 -3.32
N GLU A 58 8.46 8.18 -3.45
CA GLU A 58 7.54 8.07 -2.31
C GLU A 58 7.96 6.95 -1.36
N ARG A 59 8.25 5.73 -1.88
CA ARG A 59 8.76 4.62 -1.07
C ARG A 59 10.04 4.98 -0.33
N GLU A 60 11.01 5.61 -1.00
CA GLU A 60 12.28 6.02 -0.38
C GLU A 60 12.06 7.03 0.75
N LYS A 61 11.24 8.05 0.51
CA LYS A 61 10.85 9.04 1.55
C LYS A 61 10.14 8.40 2.73
N LEU A 62 9.23 7.45 2.48
CA LEU A 62 8.53 6.73 3.54
C LEU A 62 9.50 5.92 4.40
N LEU A 63 10.49 5.26 3.79
CA LEU A 63 11.52 4.52 4.53
C LEU A 63 12.35 5.44 5.41
N GLU A 64 12.70 6.63 4.93
CA GLU A 64 13.39 7.65 5.72
C GLU A 64 12.54 8.13 6.91
N LYS A 65 11.25 8.42 6.68
CA LYS A 65 10.31 8.80 7.74
C LYS A 65 10.13 7.70 8.78
N VAL A 66 10.14 6.43 8.38
CA VAL A 66 10.08 5.30 9.32
C VAL A 66 11.34 5.23 10.18
N LYS A 67 12.52 5.40 9.58
CA LYS A 67 13.79 5.39 10.31
C LYS A 67 13.91 6.54 11.29
N SER A 68 13.45 7.74 10.93
CA SER A 68 13.52 8.90 11.82
C SER A 68 12.41 8.91 12.89
N GLY A 69 11.27 8.28 12.62
CA GLY A 69 10.14 8.24 13.57
C GLY A 69 10.24 7.16 14.65
N ILE A 70 11.23 6.27 14.61
CA ILE A 70 11.38 5.19 15.61
C ILE A 70 11.47 5.73 17.04
N ASP A 71 12.00 6.94 17.24
CA ASP A 71 12.16 7.58 18.55
C ASP A 71 10.85 7.69 19.32
N TYR A 72 9.70 7.85 18.63
CA TYR A 72 8.39 7.85 19.27
C TYR A 72 8.11 6.54 20.03
N LEU A 73 8.53 5.40 19.45
CA LEU A 73 8.33 4.07 20.03
C LEU A 73 9.44 3.67 20.99
N LEU A 74 10.64 4.25 20.86
CA LEU A 74 11.71 4.06 21.84
C LEU A 74 11.42 4.82 23.14
N PHE A 75 10.85 6.02 23.04
CA PHE A 75 10.44 6.80 24.19
C PHE A 75 9.23 6.17 24.90
N ASP A 76 8.19 5.80 24.14
CA ASP A 76 7.04 5.07 24.64
C ASP A 76 6.60 4.02 23.61
N LYS A 77 6.89 2.74 23.89
CA LYS A 77 6.50 1.63 23.01
C LYS A 77 4.99 1.55 22.76
N HIS A 78 4.16 2.13 23.63
CA HIS A 78 2.72 2.15 23.49
C HIS A 78 2.18 3.42 22.81
N SER A 79 3.08 4.32 22.41
CA SER A 79 2.74 5.57 21.75
C SER A 79 1.77 5.36 20.59
N ARG A 80 0.82 6.29 20.48
CA ARG A 80 -0.13 6.38 19.36
C ARG A 80 0.30 7.45 18.35
N GLN A 81 1.46 8.06 18.57
CA GLN A 81 1.89 9.28 17.88
C GLN A 81 2.86 9.02 16.72
N PHE A 82 3.28 7.77 16.49
CA PHE A 82 4.04 7.45 15.30
C PHE A 82 3.10 7.41 14.08
N VAL A 83 2.79 8.61 13.59
CA VAL A 83 1.90 8.89 12.46
C VAL A 83 2.70 9.56 11.36
N ILE A 84 2.58 9.03 10.15
CA ILE A 84 3.14 9.63 8.94
C ILE A 84 1.97 10.18 8.14
N GLN A 85 1.83 11.50 8.13
CA GLN A 85 0.93 12.19 7.23
C GLN A 85 1.66 12.53 5.93
N MET A 86 1.01 12.25 4.80
CA MET A 86 1.52 12.61 3.50
C MET A 86 1.18 14.08 3.21
N GLU A 87 2.18 14.83 2.75
CA GLU A 87 1.96 16.17 2.24
C GLU A 87 1.49 16.04 0.79
N TYR A 88 0.33 16.62 0.48
CA TYR A 88 -0.15 16.68 -0.89
C TYR A 88 0.55 17.84 -1.59
N ASP A 89 1.26 17.52 -2.65
CA ASP A 89 1.74 18.52 -3.60
C ASP A 89 0.55 18.97 -4.45
N GLU A 90 0.38 20.28 -4.67
CA GLU A 90 -0.68 20.84 -5.50
C GLU A 90 -0.50 20.50 -7.00
N ARG A 91 0.63 19.92 -7.37
CA ARG A 91 0.90 19.45 -8.73
C ARG A 91 0.09 18.19 -9.07
N GLU A 92 -0.75 18.31 -10.10
CA GLU A 92 -1.67 17.25 -10.56
C GLU A 92 -0.97 15.92 -10.93
N ASP A 93 0.31 15.96 -11.30
CA ASP A 93 1.10 14.78 -11.70
C ASP A 93 1.68 13.99 -10.50
N LEU A 94 1.57 14.52 -9.28
CA LEU A 94 2.22 13.99 -8.08
C LEU A 94 1.30 13.79 -6.89
N ALA A 95 -0.02 13.93 -7.07
CA ALA A 95 -0.97 13.73 -5.98
C ALA A 95 -0.82 12.31 -5.39
N GLY A 96 -0.16 12.20 -4.23
CA GLY A 96 0.10 10.93 -3.56
C GLY A 96 -1.20 10.16 -3.31
N CYS A 97 -1.20 8.87 -3.61
CA CYS A 97 -2.36 8.00 -3.39
C CYS A 97 -2.51 7.61 -1.91
N LEU A 98 -1.39 7.62 -1.19
CA LEU A 98 -1.32 7.41 0.25
C LEU A 98 -1.67 8.71 1.00
N SER A 99 -2.53 8.60 2.00
CA SER A 99 -2.95 9.74 2.83
C SER A 99 -2.26 9.76 4.19
N LEU A 100 -2.25 8.61 4.87
CA LEU A 100 -1.80 8.47 6.24
C LEU A 100 -1.26 7.06 6.48
N MET A 101 -0.23 6.96 7.31
CA MET A 101 0.15 5.71 7.97
C MET A 101 0.27 5.92 9.48
N GLN A 102 0.01 4.88 10.26
CA GLN A 102 0.23 4.88 11.70
C GLN A 102 0.84 3.56 12.15
N PHE A 103 1.89 3.63 12.96
CA PHE A 103 2.47 2.47 13.64
C PHE A 103 2.04 2.44 15.10
N ILE A 104 1.66 1.26 15.59
CA ILE A 104 1.28 1.02 16.99
C ILE A 104 1.81 -0.34 17.42
N ILE A 105 2.31 -0.46 18.65
CA ILE A 105 2.62 -1.77 19.25
C ILE A 105 1.59 -2.11 20.33
N ARG A 106 0.94 -3.28 20.22
CA ARG A 106 0.03 -3.85 21.24
C ARG A 106 0.36 -5.31 21.44
N ASP A 107 0.49 -5.74 22.70
CA ASP A 107 0.76 -7.14 23.04
C ASP A 107 1.92 -7.75 22.23
N ASN A 108 3.01 -6.99 22.09
CA ASN A 108 4.19 -7.30 21.29
C ASN A 108 3.92 -7.53 19.78
N VAL A 109 2.78 -7.12 19.26
CA VAL A 109 2.46 -7.08 17.84
C VAL A 109 2.69 -5.68 17.29
N LEU A 110 3.45 -5.57 16.20
CA LEU A 110 3.62 -4.32 15.46
C LEU A 110 2.51 -4.18 14.41
N HIS A 111 1.63 -3.22 14.61
CA HIS A 111 0.56 -2.89 13.66
C HIS A 111 0.97 -1.70 12.80
N LEU A 112 0.78 -1.81 11.49
CA LEU A 112 0.79 -0.72 10.54
C LEU A 112 -0.64 -0.51 10.03
N PHE A 113 -1.22 0.67 10.28
CA PHE A 113 -2.46 1.11 9.64
C PHE A 113 -2.13 2.01 8.46
N VAL A 114 -2.70 1.70 7.30
CA VAL A 114 -2.47 2.43 6.04
C VAL A 114 -3.80 2.93 5.51
N PHE A 115 -3.86 4.21 5.18
CA PHE A 115 -5.05 4.86 4.62
C PHE A 115 -4.71 5.42 3.25
N VAL A 116 -5.38 4.90 2.23
CA VAL A 116 -5.15 5.21 0.81
C VAL A 116 -6.44 5.80 0.23
N ARG A 117 -6.37 7.00 -0.33
CA ARG A 117 -7.55 7.65 -0.93
C ARG A 117 -7.97 7.00 -2.25
N SER A 118 -7.02 6.47 -3.02
CA SER A 118 -7.28 5.81 -4.29
C SER A 118 -6.12 4.92 -4.68
N GLN A 119 -6.38 3.79 -5.34
CA GLN A 119 -5.33 2.90 -5.81
C GLN A 119 -5.72 2.22 -7.11
N HIS A 120 -4.82 2.25 -8.09
CA HIS A 120 -4.99 1.49 -9.33
C HIS A 120 -4.53 0.04 -9.12
N PHE A 121 -5.48 -0.89 -9.16
CA PHE A 121 -5.26 -2.29 -8.80
C PHE A 121 -4.18 -2.98 -9.65
N ASP A 122 -4.26 -2.86 -10.99
CA ASP A 122 -3.32 -3.57 -11.88
C ASP A 122 -1.91 -2.96 -11.90
N ARG A 123 -1.75 -1.68 -11.49
CA ARG A 123 -0.51 -0.92 -11.67
C ARG A 123 0.27 -0.80 -10.36
N ASN A 124 -0.42 -0.43 -9.28
CA ASN A 124 0.21 -0.01 -8.03
C ASN A 124 0.06 -1.04 -6.91
N PHE A 125 -1.02 -1.82 -6.88
CA PHE A 125 -1.41 -2.65 -5.72
C PHE A 125 -0.27 -3.50 -5.16
N LEU A 126 0.41 -4.28 -6.01
CA LEU A 126 1.50 -5.15 -5.54
C LEU A 126 2.73 -4.36 -5.09
N TYR A 127 3.05 -3.26 -5.78
CA TYR A 127 4.20 -2.42 -5.43
C TYR A 127 3.95 -1.73 -4.08
N ASP A 128 2.77 -1.15 -3.88
CA ASP A 128 2.43 -0.44 -2.65
C ASP A 128 2.37 -1.40 -1.46
N ASN A 129 1.79 -2.59 -1.63
CA ASN A 129 1.79 -3.61 -0.59
C ASN A 129 3.21 -4.07 -0.23
N GLN A 130 4.08 -4.23 -1.21
CA GLN A 130 5.50 -4.50 -0.95
C GLN A 130 6.15 -3.34 -0.18
N THR A 131 5.79 -2.09 -0.48
CA THR A 131 6.22 -0.92 0.30
C THR A 131 5.80 -1.07 1.75
N TYR A 132 4.53 -1.38 2.04
CA TYR A 132 4.02 -1.50 3.41
C TYR A 132 4.73 -2.60 4.20
N MET A 133 4.98 -3.74 3.56
CA MET A 133 5.78 -4.84 4.16
C MET A 133 7.20 -4.39 4.46
N LEU A 134 7.84 -3.66 3.53
CA LEU A 134 9.21 -3.19 3.71
C LEU A 134 9.32 -2.17 4.85
N LEU A 135 8.37 -1.25 4.95
CA LEU A 135 8.29 -0.28 6.06
C LEU A 135 8.13 -0.99 7.41
N THR A 136 7.21 -1.94 7.49
CA THR A 136 6.95 -2.73 8.71
C THR A 136 8.18 -3.54 9.11
N LYS A 137 8.81 -4.22 8.15
CA LYS A 137 10.05 -4.97 8.36
C LYS A 137 11.19 -4.07 8.86
N THR A 138 11.36 -2.90 8.24
CA THR A 138 12.41 -1.94 8.60
C THR A 138 12.25 -1.50 10.05
N LEU A 139 11.05 -1.08 10.43
CA LEU A 139 10.76 -0.65 11.80
C LEU A 139 10.97 -1.78 12.80
N ARG A 140 10.46 -2.98 12.51
CA ARG A 140 10.64 -4.15 13.38
C ARG A 140 12.12 -4.46 13.60
N ASP A 141 12.90 -4.51 12.53
CA ASP A 141 14.31 -4.86 12.60
C ASP A 141 15.08 -3.80 13.43
N ASP A 142 14.70 -2.52 13.35
CA ASP A 142 15.28 -1.45 14.16
C ASP A 142 14.81 -1.47 15.62
N LEU A 143 13.53 -1.78 15.90
CA LEU A 143 13.02 -2.00 17.26
C LEU A 143 13.73 -3.17 17.94
N LYS A 144 13.97 -4.26 17.20
CA LYS A 144 14.69 -5.44 17.69
C LYS A 144 16.14 -5.12 18.07
N LYS A 145 16.84 -4.28 17.29
CA LYS A 145 18.19 -3.78 17.64
C LYS A 145 18.18 -3.00 18.96
N ASN A 146 17.06 -2.33 19.26
CA ASN A 146 16.84 -1.59 20.50
C ASN A 146 16.19 -2.43 21.62
N LYS A 147 16.22 -3.77 21.51
CA LYS A 147 15.73 -4.73 22.51
C LYS A 147 14.22 -4.64 22.80
N ILE A 148 13.44 -4.04 21.90
CA ILE A 148 11.98 -4.12 21.93
C ILE A 148 11.57 -5.41 21.24
N ILE A 149 10.85 -6.26 21.96
CA ILE A 149 10.39 -7.56 21.47
C ILE A 149 9.11 -7.35 20.65
N ILE A 150 9.18 -7.76 19.39
CA ILE A 150 8.03 -7.89 18.48
C ILE A 150 7.90 -9.37 18.15
N GLU A 151 6.73 -9.94 18.44
CA GLU A 151 6.41 -11.35 18.22
C GLU A 151 5.71 -11.58 16.88
N ASN A 152 4.96 -10.57 16.41
CA ASN A 152 4.24 -10.64 15.14
C ASN A 152 4.04 -9.25 14.52
N GLU A 153 3.64 -9.21 13.25
CA GLU A 153 3.32 -7.98 12.53
C GLU A 153 2.00 -8.08 11.77
N GLU A 154 1.24 -6.98 11.77
CA GLU A 154 -0.01 -6.88 11.02
C GLU A 154 -0.08 -5.57 10.26
N ILE A 155 -0.51 -5.65 9.00
CA ILE A 155 -0.69 -4.51 8.12
C ILE A 155 -2.16 -4.42 7.77
N HIS A 156 -2.79 -3.36 8.24
CA HIS A 156 -4.20 -3.03 8.08
C HIS A 156 -4.31 -1.96 7.01
N VAL A 157 -4.94 -2.26 5.88
CA VAL A 157 -5.02 -1.33 4.75
C VAL A 157 -6.47 -0.99 4.46
N HIS A 158 -6.75 0.31 4.50
CA HIS A 158 -7.98 0.92 4.01
C HIS A 158 -7.71 1.63 2.69
N ILE A 159 -8.52 1.32 1.68
CA ILE A 159 -8.51 1.98 0.37
C ILE A 159 -9.90 2.53 0.09
N THR A 160 -10.03 3.85 0.02
CA THR A 160 -11.33 4.49 -0.25
C THR A 160 -11.83 4.18 -1.66
N SER A 161 -10.95 4.23 -2.67
CA SER A 161 -11.28 3.95 -4.08
C SER A 161 -10.26 2.97 -4.71
N LEU A 162 -10.58 1.68 -4.69
CA LEU A 162 -9.78 0.67 -5.39
C LEU A 162 -10.34 0.47 -6.79
N HIS A 163 -9.58 0.82 -7.83
CA HIS A 163 -10.09 0.84 -9.20
C HIS A 163 -9.23 0.07 -10.18
N LYS A 164 -9.88 -0.40 -11.26
CA LYS A 164 -9.28 -1.15 -12.36
C LYS A 164 -9.83 -0.64 -13.68
N GLU A 165 -8.96 -0.38 -14.66
CA GLU A 165 -9.38 0.01 -16.00
C GLU A 165 -10.34 -1.03 -16.60
N LYS A 166 -11.43 -0.55 -17.19
CA LYS A 166 -12.28 -1.41 -17.99
C LYS A 166 -11.51 -1.75 -19.26
N LYS A 167 -10.98 -2.98 -19.36
CA LYS A 167 -10.37 -3.48 -20.60
C LYS A 167 -11.37 -3.27 -21.75
N SER A 168 -11.08 -2.34 -22.64
CA SER A 168 -11.86 -2.18 -23.86
C SER A 168 -11.63 -3.43 -24.73
N LYS A 169 -12.68 -3.98 -25.35
CA LYS A 169 -12.56 -5.13 -26.28
C LYS A 169 -11.74 -4.81 -27.55
N LYS A 170 -11.06 -3.66 -27.64
CA LYS A 170 -10.34 -3.19 -28.83
C LYS A 170 -8.83 -3.16 -28.57
N ASN A 171 -8.19 -4.31 -28.80
CA ASN A 171 -6.87 -4.44 -29.45
C ASN A 171 -6.43 -5.91 -29.46
N LYS A 172 -7.17 -6.77 -30.17
CA LYS A 172 -6.51 -7.85 -30.91
C LYS A 172 -5.86 -7.19 -32.13
N LYS A 173 -4.70 -6.55 -31.95
CA LYS A 173 -3.86 -6.21 -33.11
C LYS A 173 -3.51 -7.55 -33.75
N LYS A 174 -3.92 -7.76 -35.00
CA LYS A 174 -3.38 -8.85 -35.83
C LYS A 174 -1.85 -8.76 -35.80
N PRO A 175 -1.12 -9.89 -35.81
CA PRO A 175 0.31 -9.84 -36.07
C PRO A 175 0.51 -9.11 -37.41
N LEU A 176 1.47 -8.18 -37.45
CA LEU A 176 1.95 -7.66 -38.71
C LEU A 176 2.55 -8.85 -39.47
N GLU A 177 2.00 -9.12 -40.66
CA GLU A 177 2.61 -9.97 -41.69
C GLU A 177 3.90 -9.33 -42.22
#